data_AF-A0A814D616-F1
#
_entry.id   AF-A0A814D616-F1
#
_cell.length_a   1.000
_cell.length_b   1.000
_cell.length_c   1.000
_cell.angle_alpha   90.00
_cell.angle_beta   90.00
_cell.angle_gamma   90.00
#
_symmetry.space_group_name_H-M   'P 1'
#
loop_
_entity.id
_entity.type
_entity.pdbx_description
1 polymer ?
#
loop_
_entity_poly.entity_id
_entity_poly.type
_entity_poly.pdbx_seq_one_letter_code
_entity_poly.pdbx_strand_id
1 'polypeptide(L)'
;MNKYCPYTSAGVRATFLYLIGCSTFLNQTTYAVGSQPGSVAVVDVNSDNKLDIIVANRDSNNVGVLRNAGNGTFNAQTIYAVGTNPLSVAVVDVNSDNQFDIVVANSGTATVGVLLYAGNGTFYNQTTYAVGSSPFYVAVGDVNNDNKPDIVVANAGSNTIGVLLNAGNGTFYNQTTYAVGTYPRSVAIVDMNSDNKPDIVVANSNSNNVGVLLNTGSGTFYNQTTYPVGTNPFSVAVVDVNSDNKPDIVVANFGSNTTSVLLNTDSGTFYNQTIYPVGASPYSVAVIDVNSDNKPDIVVANTTPNNVGVLLNTGNGTFNAQITYPVGTSPRSVAVGDVNSDNKPDIVVANTNSNTVSVLMHC
;
A
#
# COMPACT_ATOMS: atom_id res chain seq x y z
N MET A 1 66.29 -36.49 6.25
CA MET A 1 65.97 -37.84 5.74
C MET A 1 64.68 -37.75 4.95
N ASN A 2 64.76 -38.06 3.66
CA ASN A 2 63.64 -38.14 2.71
C ASN A 2 62.52 -39.06 3.19
N LYS A 3 61.27 -38.71 2.86
CA LYS A 3 60.36 -39.59 2.10
C LYS A 3 59.25 -38.76 1.43
N TYR A 4 58.88 -39.24 0.23
CA TYR A 4 58.19 -38.58 -0.88
C TYR A 4 56.65 -38.44 -0.72
N CYS A 5 56.09 -37.46 -1.46
CA CYS A 5 54.70 -37.19 -1.90
C CYS A 5 53.96 -38.40 -2.56
N PRO A 6 52.60 -38.40 -2.80
CA PRO A 6 51.87 -37.29 -3.46
C PRO A 6 50.37 -37.01 -3.15
N TYR A 7 49.94 -35.85 -3.67
CA TYR A 7 48.60 -35.30 -3.94
C TYR A 7 47.42 -36.25 -4.16
N THR A 8 46.24 -35.86 -3.65
CA THR A 8 44.99 -35.70 -4.45
C THR A 8 44.04 -34.63 -3.85
N SER A 9 43.86 -33.56 -4.63
CA SER A 9 42.67 -32.71 -4.88
C SER A 9 41.51 -32.54 -3.87
N ALA A 10 41.10 -31.25 -3.81
CA ALA A 10 39.76 -30.70 -3.59
C ALA A 10 39.27 -30.58 -2.13
N GLY A 11 39.60 -29.43 -1.52
CA GLY A 11 38.95 -28.94 -0.31
C GLY A 11 38.69 -27.44 -0.47
N VAL A 12 37.42 -27.09 -0.67
CA VAL A 12 36.88 -25.73 -0.74
C VAL A 12 37.43 -24.89 0.41
N ARG A 13 38.13 -23.79 0.11
CA ARG A 13 38.39 -22.74 1.11
C ARG A 13 37.06 -22.04 1.37
N ALA A 14 36.41 -22.41 2.47
CA ALA A 14 35.37 -21.60 3.07
C ALA A 14 36.01 -20.29 3.54
N THR A 15 35.89 -19.25 2.71
CA THR A 15 36.11 -17.88 3.17
C THR A 15 34.88 -17.51 3.99
N PHE A 16 35.04 -17.50 5.31
CA PHE A 16 34.11 -16.86 6.23
C PHE A 16 34.09 -15.36 5.91
N LEU A 17 33.05 -14.91 5.21
CA LEU A 17 32.73 -13.50 5.10
C LEU A 17 31.86 -13.15 6.30
N TYR A 18 32.40 -12.34 7.21
CA TYR A 18 31.63 -11.72 8.29
C TYR A 18 30.51 -10.84 7.70
N LEU A 19 29.36 -10.88 8.37
CA LEU A 19 28.12 -10.16 8.09
C LEU A 19 28.34 -8.71 7.64
N ILE A 20 28.12 -8.47 6.36
CA ILE A 20 27.55 -7.21 5.88
C ILE A 20 26.06 -7.46 5.86
N GLY A 21 25.26 -6.62 6.53
CA GLY A 21 23.80 -6.74 6.53
C GLY A 21 23.29 -6.91 5.10
N CYS A 22 22.45 -7.92 4.88
CA CYS A 22 21.97 -8.24 3.55
C CYS A 22 20.91 -7.20 3.17
N SER A 23 21.18 -6.38 2.16
CA SER A 23 20.23 -5.39 1.64
C SER A 23 19.34 -5.97 0.53
N THR A 24 19.02 -7.27 0.62
CA THR A 24 18.31 -8.00 -0.44
C THR A 24 17.23 -8.90 0.12
N PHE A 25 16.28 -9.27 -0.74
CA PHE A 25 15.21 -10.20 -0.40
C PHE A 25 15.52 -11.62 -0.88
N LEU A 26 15.02 -12.60 -0.12
CA LEU A 26 14.95 -13.99 -0.54
C LEU A 26 13.99 -14.16 -1.72
N ASN A 27 14.06 -15.33 -2.35
CA ASN A 27 13.06 -15.70 -3.37
C ASN A 27 11.66 -15.70 -2.76
N GLN A 28 10.69 -15.28 -3.57
CA GLN A 28 9.28 -15.28 -3.18
C GLN A 28 8.80 -16.65 -2.69
N THR A 29 8.00 -16.64 -1.63
CA THR A 29 7.06 -17.72 -1.30
C THR A 29 5.66 -17.29 -1.72
N THR A 30 4.87 -18.18 -2.32
CA THR A 30 3.53 -17.84 -2.81
C THR A 30 2.43 -18.56 -2.05
N TYR A 31 1.34 -17.85 -1.81
CA TYR A 31 0.13 -18.35 -1.15
C TYR A 31 -1.07 -18.18 -2.08
N ALA A 32 -1.83 -19.25 -2.28
CA ALA A 32 -3.04 -19.20 -3.10
C ALA A 32 -4.13 -18.39 -2.39
N VAL A 33 -4.76 -17.48 -3.13
CA VAL A 33 -5.87 -16.64 -2.65
C VAL A 33 -7.07 -16.74 -3.60
N GLY A 34 -8.09 -15.91 -3.40
CA GLY A 34 -9.22 -15.86 -4.32
C GLY A 34 -8.83 -15.34 -5.71
N SER A 35 -9.80 -15.32 -6.62
CA SER A 35 -9.61 -14.93 -8.01
C SER A 35 -9.41 -13.42 -8.16
N GLN A 36 -8.43 -13.03 -8.97
CA GLN A 36 -8.04 -11.64 -9.23
C GLN A 36 -7.81 -10.81 -7.94
N PRO A 37 -6.83 -11.16 -7.09
CA PRO A 37 -6.49 -10.33 -5.95
C PRO A 37 -6.03 -8.95 -6.43
N GLY A 38 -6.68 -7.89 -5.92
CA GLY A 38 -6.50 -6.52 -6.39
C GLY A 38 -5.80 -5.59 -5.40
N SER A 39 -5.88 -5.91 -4.12
CA SER A 39 -5.31 -5.13 -3.01
C SER A 39 -4.89 -6.06 -1.88
N VAL A 40 -3.77 -5.73 -1.23
CA VAL A 40 -3.26 -6.42 -0.06
C VAL A 40 -2.97 -5.43 1.06
N ALA A 41 -3.26 -5.81 2.30
CA ALA A 41 -2.85 -5.12 3.51
C ALA A 41 -2.14 -6.11 4.46
N VAL A 42 -1.23 -5.60 5.27
CA VAL A 42 -0.44 -6.36 6.24
C VAL A 42 -0.62 -5.74 7.62
N VAL A 43 -1.17 -6.48 8.57
CA VAL A 43 -1.53 -5.98 9.91
C VAL A 43 -1.79 -7.14 10.86
N ASP A 44 -1.50 -6.96 12.14
CA ASP A 44 -1.93 -7.90 13.18
C ASP A 44 -3.43 -7.73 13.45
N VAL A 45 -4.26 -8.31 12.57
CA VAL A 45 -5.73 -8.24 12.69
C VAL A 45 -6.25 -9.02 13.92
N ASN A 46 -5.37 -9.89 14.40
CA ASN A 46 -5.40 -10.78 15.53
C ASN A 46 -5.34 -10.23 16.95
N SER A 47 -4.52 -9.19 17.10
CA SER A 47 -3.85 -8.87 18.36
C SER A 47 -2.98 -10.02 18.91
N ASP A 48 -2.37 -10.86 18.05
CA ASP A 48 -1.41 -11.90 18.45
C ASP A 48 0.06 -11.55 18.19
N ASN A 49 0.33 -10.27 17.89
CA ASN A 49 1.62 -9.69 17.53
C ASN A 49 2.26 -10.31 16.28
N LYS A 50 1.44 -10.82 15.35
CA LYS A 50 1.90 -11.38 14.08
C LYS A 50 1.15 -10.71 12.96
N LEU A 51 1.90 -10.08 12.04
CA LEU A 51 1.27 -9.44 10.90
C LEU A 51 0.64 -10.49 9.98
N ASP A 52 -0.67 -10.39 9.78
CA ASP A 52 -1.45 -11.19 8.84
C ASP A 52 -1.57 -10.51 7.49
N ILE A 53 -2.06 -11.25 6.50
CA ILE A 53 -2.33 -10.73 5.16
C ILE A 53 -3.83 -10.68 4.90
N ILE A 54 -4.34 -9.50 4.53
CA ILE A 54 -5.74 -9.28 4.13
C ILE A 54 -5.75 -8.98 2.63
N VAL A 55 -6.61 -9.65 1.87
CA VAL A 55 -6.63 -9.59 0.40
C VAL A 55 -8.03 -9.34 -0.13
N ALA A 56 -8.19 -8.32 -0.96
CA ALA A 56 -9.41 -8.10 -1.75
C ALA A 56 -9.37 -8.97 -3.01
N ASN A 57 -10.24 -9.98 -3.12
CA ASN A 57 -10.32 -10.86 -4.28
C ASN A 57 -11.47 -10.43 -5.19
N ARG A 58 -11.13 -9.69 -6.24
CA ARG A 58 -12.10 -8.96 -7.09
C ARG A 58 -13.15 -9.89 -7.70
N ASP A 59 -12.72 -10.95 -8.37
CA ASP A 59 -13.64 -11.83 -9.10
C ASP A 59 -14.36 -12.82 -8.18
N SER A 60 -13.77 -13.12 -7.03
CA SER A 60 -14.40 -13.96 -6.02
C SER A 60 -15.39 -13.20 -5.12
N ASN A 61 -15.49 -11.87 -5.25
CA ASN A 61 -16.36 -10.99 -4.45
C ASN A 61 -16.19 -11.22 -2.94
N ASN A 62 -14.94 -11.38 -2.49
CA ASN A 62 -14.64 -11.65 -1.09
C ASN A 62 -13.35 -10.98 -0.63
N VAL A 63 -13.18 -10.92 0.68
CA VAL A 63 -11.91 -10.65 1.33
C VAL A 63 -11.37 -11.97 1.91
N GLY A 64 -10.11 -12.26 1.62
CA GLY A 64 -9.37 -13.37 2.23
C GLY A 64 -8.47 -12.88 3.35
N VAL A 65 -8.45 -13.59 4.49
CA VAL A 65 -7.55 -13.33 5.61
C VAL A 65 -6.63 -14.54 5.80
N LEU A 66 -5.34 -14.33 5.56
CA LEU A 66 -4.31 -15.35 5.71
C LEU A 66 -3.59 -15.10 7.04
N ARG A 67 -3.82 -16.00 7.99
CA ARG A 67 -3.28 -15.90 9.35
C ARG A 67 -1.84 -16.35 9.41
N ASN A 68 -0.98 -15.55 10.03
CA ASN A 68 0.44 -15.81 10.14
C ASN A 68 0.76 -16.78 11.28
N ALA A 69 1.61 -17.77 11.02
CA ALA A 69 2.10 -18.70 12.04
C ALA A 69 3.16 -18.07 12.96
N GLY A 70 3.75 -16.94 12.56
CA GLY A 70 4.75 -16.15 13.30
C GLY A 70 6.18 -16.35 12.84
N ASN A 71 6.39 -16.87 11.64
CA ASN A 71 7.71 -17.12 11.04
C ASN A 71 7.71 -16.80 9.54
N GLY A 72 6.82 -15.92 9.09
CA GLY A 72 6.61 -15.61 7.68
C GLY A 72 5.84 -16.68 6.89
N THR A 73 5.28 -17.70 7.57
CA THR A 73 4.39 -18.70 6.93
C THR A 73 2.92 -18.46 7.26
N PHE A 74 2.06 -18.62 6.26
CA PHE A 74 0.64 -18.27 6.37
C PHE A 74 -0.26 -19.49 6.17
N ASN A 75 -1.33 -19.54 6.95
CA ASN A 75 -2.39 -20.53 6.81
C ASN A 75 -3.24 -20.27 5.55
N ALA A 76 -4.04 -21.26 5.18
CA ALA A 76 -5.06 -21.07 4.15
C ALA A 76 -6.01 -19.92 4.52
N GLN A 77 -6.42 -19.13 3.52
CA GLN A 77 -7.27 -17.97 3.74
C GLN A 77 -8.62 -18.35 4.36
N THR A 78 -9.06 -17.58 5.35
CA THR A 78 -10.46 -17.52 5.75
C THR A 78 -11.17 -16.50 4.87
N ILE A 79 -12.37 -16.84 4.38
CA ILE A 79 -13.09 -16.04 3.38
C ILE A 79 -14.28 -15.32 3.99
N TYR A 80 -14.40 -14.02 3.70
CA TYR A 80 -15.53 -13.19 4.07
C TYR A 80 -16.16 -12.60 2.81
N ALA A 81 -17.44 -12.91 2.57
CA ALA A 81 -18.16 -12.37 1.42
C ALA A 81 -18.36 -10.86 1.58
N VAL A 82 -18.11 -10.10 0.51
CA VAL A 82 -18.30 -8.65 0.47
C VAL A 82 -19.12 -8.25 -0.76
N GLY A 83 -19.20 -6.95 -1.07
CA GLY A 83 -19.86 -6.48 -2.28
C GLY A 83 -19.13 -6.95 -3.54
N THR A 84 -19.72 -6.69 -4.71
CA THR A 84 -19.14 -7.17 -5.97
C THR A 84 -17.94 -6.34 -6.40
N ASN A 85 -16.96 -7.01 -7.02
CA ASN A 85 -15.70 -6.44 -7.49
C ASN A 85 -14.98 -5.59 -6.42
N PRO A 86 -14.60 -6.15 -5.25
CA PRO A 86 -13.79 -5.44 -4.27
C PRO A 86 -12.42 -5.09 -4.87
N LEU A 87 -12.00 -3.83 -4.77
CA LEU A 87 -10.77 -3.33 -5.38
C LEU A 87 -9.70 -2.88 -4.38
N SER A 88 -10.09 -2.49 -3.18
CA SER A 88 -9.21 -1.96 -2.15
C SER A 88 -9.67 -2.39 -0.77
N VAL A 89 -8.72 -2.73 0.09
CA VAL A 89 -8.91 -2.98 1.52
C VAL A 89 -8.10 -1.99 2.33
N ALA A 90 -8.67 -1.50 3.42
CA ALA A 90 -7.97 -0.81 4.50
C ALA A 90 -8.33 -1.50 5.82
N VAL A 91 -7.43 -1.42 6.81
CA VAL A 91 -7.60 -2.10 8.10
C VAL A 91 -7.31 -1.12 9.23
N VAL A 92 -8.28 -0.94 10.13
CA VAL A 92 -8.26 0.08 11.19
C VAL A 92 -9.35 -0.23 12.22
N ASP A 93 -9.16 0.13 13.48
CA ASP A 93 -10.22 0.10 14.49
C ASP A 93 -11.23 1.22 14.24
N VAL A 94 -12.43 0.91 13.73
CA VAL A 94 -13.45 1.92 13.42
C VAL A 94 -14.49 2.11 14.52
N ASN A 95 -14.45 1.31 15.58
CA ASN A 95 -15.44 1.35 16.66
C ASN A 95 -14.83 1.64 18.04
N SER A 96 -13.52 1.92 18.09
CA SER A 96 -12.73 2.22 19.29
C SER A 96 -12.70 1.09 20.31
N ASP A 97 -12.73 -0.17 19.85
CA ASP A 97 -12.62 -1.36 20.72
C ASP A 97 -11.19 -1.95 20.81
N ASN A 98 -10.22 -1.28 20.19
CA ASN A 98 -8.81 -1.69 20.03
C ASN A 98 -8.60 -2.97 19.21
N GLN A 99 -9.56 -3.36 18.38
CA GLN A 99 -9.40 -4.45 17.41
C GLN A 99 -9.53 -3.88 16.00
N PHE A 100 -8.74 -4.43 15.08
CA PHE A 100 -8.73 -3.97 13.71
C PHE A 100 -9.92 -4.51 12.92
N ASP A 101 -10.66 -3.60 12.30
CA ASP A 101 -11.77 -3.89 11.38
C ASP A 101 -11.33 -3.76 9.92
N ILE A 102 -12.12 -4.33 9.00
CA ILE A 102 -11.81 -4.29 7.56
C ILE A 102 -12.77 -3.34 6.84
N VAL A 103 -12.21 -2.39 6.10
CA VAL A 103 -12.95 -1.47 5.21
C VAL A 103 -12.65 -1.84 3.76
N VAL A 104 -13.68 -1.96 2.91
CA VAL A 104 -13.57 -2.49 1.54
C VAL A 104 -14.26 -1.59 0.52
N ALA A 105 -13.57 -1.23 -0.56
CA ALA A 105 -14.17 -0.56 -1.71
C ALA A 105 -14.79 -1.58 -2.68
N ASN A 106 -16.13 -1.65 -2.74
CA ASN A 106 -16.86 -2.61 -3.58
C ASN A 106 -17.33 -1.94 -4.88
N SER A 107 -16.47 -1.94 -5.90
CA SER A 107 -16.67 -1.17 -7.13
C SER A 107 -17.97 -1.52 -7.88
N GLY A 108 -18.35 -2.80 -7.89
CA GLY A 108 -19.51 -3.29 -8.64
C GLY A 108 -20.85 -3.02 -7.97
N THR A 109 -20.85 -2.73 -6.66
CA THR A 109 -22.06 -2.34 -5.91
C THR A 109 -22.14 -0.85 -5.61
N ALA A 110 -21.11 -0.07 -5.94
CA ALA A 110 -20.98 1.33 -5.54
C ALA A 110 -21.14 1.52 -4.01
N THR A 111 -20.50 0.64 -3.23
CA THR A 111 -20.50 0.71 -1.77
C THR A 111 -19.10 0.67 -1.19
N VAL A 112 -18.97 1.21 0.02
CA VAL A 112 -17.93 0.80 0.96
C VAL A 112 -18.54 -0.20 1.94
N GLY A 113 -17.89 -1.35 2.12
CA GLY A 113 -18.27 -2.35 3.14
C GLY A 113 -17.36 -2.23 4.36
N VAL A 114 -17.93 -2.38 5.56
CA VAL A 114 -17.21 -2.39 6.84
C VAL A 114 -17.51 -3.71 7.55
N LEU A 115 -16.48 -4.51 7.79
CA LEU A 115 -16.56 -5.77 8.52
C LEU A 115 -15.93 -5.56 9.89
N LEU A 116 -16.78 -5.52 10.92
CA LEU A 116 -16.31 -5.40 12.29
C LEU A 116 -15.74 -6.72 12.79
N TYR A 117 -14.66 -6.66 13.57
CA TYR A 117 -14.08 -7.81 14.21
C TYR A 117 -15.06 -8.41 15.22
N ALA A 118 -15.24 -9.73 15.15
CA ALA A 118 -16.18 -10.48 15.97
C ALA A 118 -15.49 -11.26 17.12
N GLY A 119 -14.16 -11.19 17.20
CA GLY A 119 -13.36 -11.99 18.12
C GLY A 119 -12.75 -13.24 17.46
N ASN A 120 -11.68 -13.74 18.08
CA ASN A 120 -11.00 -15.00 17.71
C ASN A 120 -10.60 -15.12 16.22
N GLY A 121 -10.17 -14.02 15.60
CA GLY A 121 -9.76 -13.99 14.19
C GLY A 121 -10.93 -14.00 13.20
N THR A 122 -12.15 -13.71 13.65
CA THR A 122 -13.36 -13.71 12.81
C THR A 122 -13.98 -12.32 12.67
N PHE A 123 -14.78 -12.11 11.62
CA PHE A 123 -15.47 -10.85 11.34
C PHE A 123 -16.97 -11.07 11.16
N TYR A 124 -17.76 -10.07 11.53
CA TYR A 124 -19.18 -10.02 11.19
C TYR A 124 -19.39 -9.81 9.68
N ASN A 125 -20.62 -10.07 9.23
CA ASN A 125 -21.02 -9.67 7.89
C ASN A 125 -20.87 -8.15 7.70
N GLN A 126 -20.48 -7.73 6.50
CA GLN A 126 -20.28 -6.31 6.21
C GLN A 126 -21.56 -5.49 6.43
N THR A 127 -21.39 -4.30 7.00
CA THR A 127 -22.34 -3.20 6.85
C THR A 127 -21.92 -2.35 5.65
N THR A 128 -22.85 -1.96 4.79
CA THR A 128 -22.52 -1.25 3.55
C THR A 128 -23.04 0.18 3.53
N TYR A 129 -22.21 1.09 3.05
CA TYR A 129 -22.52 2.50 2.85
C TYR A 129 -22.46 2.84 1.37
N ALA A 130 -23.51 3.48 0.86
CA ALA A 130 -23.57 3.90 -0.54
C ALA A 130 -22.56 5.02 -0.79
N VAL A 131 -21.77 4.89 -1.85
CA VAL A 131 -20.77 5.88 -2.27
C VAL A 131 -20.97 6.25 -3.75
N GLY A 132 -20.02 7.00 -4.33
CA GLY A 132 -20.05 7.32 -5.75
C GLY A 132 -19.83 6.09 -6.64
N SER A 133 -19.95 6.27 -7.95
CA SER A 133 -19.82 5.20 -8.93
C SER A 133 -18.39 4.68 -9.02
N SER A 134 -18.24 3.35 -9.10
CA SER A 134 -16.94 2.66 -9.21
C SER A 134 -15.91 3.11 -8.15
N PRO A 135 -16.20 2.94 -6.85
CA PRO A 135 -15.21 3.19 -5.80
C PRO A 135 -13.99 2.30 -6.04
N PHE A 136 -12.82 2.93 -6.16
CA PHE A 136 -11.59 2.27 -6.57
C PHE A 136 -10.64 2.01 -5.40
N TYR A 137 -10.55 2.98 -4.50
CA TYR A 137 -9.61 2.97 -3.38
C TYR A 137 -10.26 3.54 -2.12
N VAL A 138 -9.96 2.95 -0.96
CA VAL A 138 -10.32 3.47 0.35
C VAL A 138 -9.06 3.79 1.14
N ALA A 139 -9.04 4.99 1.74
CA ALA A 139 -8.10 5.38 2.77
C ALA A 139 -8.90 5.66 4.05
N VAL A 140 -8.25 5.48 5.20
CA VAL A 140 -8.89 5.69 6.50
C VAL A 140 -7.99 6.55 7.37
N GLY A 141 -8.57 7.55 8.02
CA GLY A 141 -7.86 8.50 8.89
C GLY A 141 -8.85 9.49 9.51
N ASP A 142 -8.51 10.06 10.66
CA ASP A 142 -9.32 11.09 11.31
C ASP A 142 -9.20 12.41 10.55
N VAL A 143 -10.20 12.78 9.76
CA VAL A 143 -10.16 14.00 8.94
C VAL A 143 -10.89 15.17 9.59
N ASN A 144 -11.54 14.97 10.74
CA ASN A 144 -12.26 16.02 11.45
C ASN A 144 -11.69 16.32 12.85
N ASN A 145 -10.57 15.66 13.21
CA ASN A 145 -9.87 15.76 14.48
C ASN A 145 -10.74 15.37 15.69
N ASP A 146 -11.64 14.39 15.54
CA ASP A 146 -12.49 13.89 16.63
C ASP A 146 -11.99 12.58 17.29
N ASN A 147 -10.80 12.11 16.88
CA ASN A 147 -10.13 10.86 17.23
C ASN A 147 -10.89 9.60 16.79
N LYS A 148 -11.73 9.70 15.76
CA LYS A 148 -12.36 8.54 15.14
C LYS A 148 -11.89 8.45 13.69
N PRO A 149 -11.43 7.28 13.23
CA PRO A 149 -11.00 7.14 11.86
C PRO A 149 -12.19 7.23 10.90
N ASP A 150 -12.13 8.19 9.98
CA ASP A 150 -13.11 8.42 8.92
C ASP A 150 -12.69 7.71 7.62
N ILE A 151 -13.65 7.45 6.73
CA ILE A 151 -13.37 6.80 5.45
C ILE A 151 -13.32 7.86 4.33
N VAL A 152 -12.24 7.84 3.56
CA VAL A 152 -12.13 8.59 2.29
C VAL A 152 -12.06 7.60 1.13
N VAL A 153 -12.95 7.77 0.14
CA VAL A 153 -13.07 6.88 -1.01
C VAL A 153 -12.85 7.63 -2.33
N ALA A 154 -12.01 7.08 -3.22
CA ALA A 154 -11.90 7.55 -4.61
C ALA A 154 -13.01 6.91 -5.46
N ASN A 155 -13.98 7.71 -5.90
CA ASN A 155 -15.07 7.27 -6.75
C ASN A 155 -14.70 7.50 -8.23
N ALA A 156 -13.97 6.56 -8.82
CA ALA A 156 -13.38 6.70 -10.15
C ALA A 156 -14.41 7.04 -11.23
N GLY A 157 -15.59 6.41 -11.17
CA GLY A 157 -16.67 6.62 -12.14
C GLY A 157 -17.43 7.93 -11.95
N SER A 158 -17.33 8.56 -10.78
CA SER A 158 -17.98 9.84 -10.47
C SER A 158 -17.03 11.04 -10.58
N ASN A 159 -15.72 10.83 -10.72
CA ASN A 159 -14.70 11.89 -10.65
C ASN A 159 -14.76 12.69 -9.35
N THR A 160 -15.05 11.99 -8.24
CA THR A 160 -15.11 12.59 -6.90
C THR A 160 -14.29 11.77 -5.91
N ILE A 161 -13.88 12.40 -4.82
CA ILE A 161 -13.67 11.70 -3.56
C ILE A 161 -14.92 11.83 -2.69
N GLY A 162 -15.23 10.78 -1.93
CA GLY A 162 -16.28 10.77 -0.91
C GLY A 162 -15.66 10.68 0.48
N VAL A 163 -16.20 11.42 1.44
CA VAL A 163 -15.78 11.42 2.85
C VAL A 163 -16.95 10.96 3.70
N LEU A 164 -16.78 9.86 4.42
CA LEU A 164 -17.78 9.31 5.34
C LEU A 164 -17.23 9.48 6.76
N LEU A 165 -17.85 10.38 7.52
CA LEU A 165 -17.45 10.62 8.91
C LEU A 165 -17.93 9.49 9.82
N ASN A 166 -17.10 9.11 10.77
CA ASN A 166 -17.36 8.02 11.70
C ASN A 166 -18.16 8.51 12.92
N ALA A 167 -19.25 7.82 13.25
CA ALA A 167 -20.05 8.13 14.45
C ALA A 167 -19.34 7.70 15.75
N GLY A 168 -18.36 6.78 15.66
CA GLY A 168 -17.54 6.30 16.78
C GLY A 168 -17.98 4.96 17.37
N ASN A 169 -18.80 4.20 16.63
CA ASN A 169 -19.28 2.88 17.03
C ASN A 169 -19.24 1.90 15.85
N GLY A 170 -18.36 2.14 14.87
CA GLY A 170 -18.28 1.39 13.62
C GLY A 170 -19.38 1.73 12.61
N THR A 171 -20.18 2.78 12.86
CA THR A 171 -21.15 3.29 11.89
C THR A 171 -20.73 4.63 11.31
N PHE A 172 -21.13 4.90 10.06
CA PHE A 172 -20.71 6.08 9.31
C PHE A 172 -21.90 6.90 8.82
N TYR A 173 -21.73 8.22 8.77
CA TYR A 173 -22.68 9.12 8.14
C TYR A 173 -22.64 8.99 6.61
N ASN A 174 -23.67 9.53 5.95
CA ASN A 174 -23.70 9.61 4.49
C ASN A 174 -22.49 10.39 3.96
N GLN A 175 -21.97 9.97 2.81
CA GLN A 175 -20.81 10.62 2.21
C GLN A 175 -21.06 12.10 1.89
N THR A 176 -20.04 12.92 2.15
CA THR A 176 -19.89 14.24 1.52
C THR A 176 -18.94 14.10 0.34
N THR A 177 -19.24 14.70 -0.81
CA THR A 177 -18.44 14.52 -2.03
C THR A 177 -17.71 15.78 -2.43
N TYR A 178 -16.49 15.61 -2.93
CA TYR A 178 -15.64 16.68 -3.46
C TYR A 178 -15.22 16.33 -4.88
N ALA A 179 -15.39 17.28 -5.80
CA ALA A 179 -14.95 17.11 -7.18
C ALA A 179 -13.42 17.10 -7.25
N VAL A 180 -12.86 16.12 -7.96
CA VAL A 180 -11.42 15.99 -8.21
C VAL A 180 -11.16 15.85 -9.70
N GLY A 181 -9.94 15.44 -10.09
CA GLY A 181 -9.64 15.15 -11.49
C GLY A 181 -10.40 13.92 -12.01
N THR A 182 -10.25 13.65 -13.30
CA THR A 182 -10.92 12.51 -13.94
C THR A 182 -10.30 11.17 -13.56
N TYR A 183 -11.17 10.23 -13.22
CA TYR A 183 -10.86 8.84 -12.85
C TYR A 183 -9.85 8.74 -11.68
N PRO A 184 -10.20 9.24 -10.48
CA PRO A 184 -9.35 9.10 -9.30
C PRO A 184 -9.17 7.62 -8.93
N ARG A 185 -7.91 7.18 -8.71
CA ARG A 185 -7.58 5.76 -8.45
C ARG A 185 -6.93 5.47 -7.11
N SER A 186 -6.37 6.47 -6.43
CA SER A 186 -5.66 6.29 -5.16
C SER A 186 -5.83 7.53 -4.31
N VAL A 187 -5.88 7.34 -3.00
CA VAL A 187 -6.00 8.42 -2.01
C VAL A 187 -5.00 8.18 -0.89
N ALA A 188 -4.38 9.24 -0.40
CA ALA A 188 -3.64 9.28 0.86
C ALA A 188 -4.19 10.39 1.76
N ILE A 189 -4.09 10.21 3.08
CA ILE A 189 -4.54 11.15 4.12
C ILE A 189 -3.33 11.51 4.97
N VAL A 190 -3.00 12.80 5.04
CA VAL A 190 -1.78 13.30 5.70
C VAL A 190 -1.81 14.83 5.75
N ASP A 191 -1.29 15.43 6.82
CA ASP A 191 -1.15 16.89 6.93
C ASP A 191 -0.04 17.39 5.98
N MET A 192 -0.42 17.99 4.85
CA MET A 192 0.53 18.41 3.80
C MET A 192 1.09 19.81 4.04
N ASN A 193 0.46 20.61 4.89
CA ASN A 193 0.79 22.01 5.11
C ASN A 193 1.25 22.33 6.56
N SER A 194 1.38 21.30 7.40
CA SER A 194 1.79 21.38 8.80
C SER A 194 0.84 22.18 9.70
N ASP A 195 -0.46 22.16 9.41
CA ASP A 195 -1.49 22.85 10.21
C ASP A 195 -2.23 21.93 11.22
N ASN A 196 -1.78 20.67 11.34
CA ASN A 196 -2.36 19.58 12.13
C ASN A 196 -3.79 19.20 11.72
N LYS A 197 -4.12 19.34 10.43
CA LYS A 197 -5.37 18.82 9.86
C LYS A 197 -5.01 17.90 8.71
N PRO A 198 -5.37 16.62 8.78
CA PRO A 198 -5.05 15.70 7.70
C PRO A 198 -5.73 16.12 6.38
N ASP A 199 -4.91 16.37 5.38
CA ASP A 199 -5.32 16.72 4.01
C ASP A 199 -5.51 15.45 3.17
N ILE A 200 -6.05 15.62 1.96
CA ILE A 200 -6.27 14.52 1.02
C ILE A 200 -5.41 14.71 -0.23
N VAL A 201 -4.62 13.68 -0.57
CA VAL A 201 -3.87 13.60 -1.83
C VAL A 201 -4.50 12.54 -2.73
N VAL A 202 -4.79 12.87 -3.99
CA VAL A 202 -5.53 12.01 -4.94
C VAL A 202 -4.76 11.84 -6.25
N ALA A 203 -4.57 10.61 -6.70
CA ALA A 203 -4.07 10.32 -8.04
C ALA A 203 -5.22 10.28 -9.07
N ASN A 204 -5.24 11.23 -10.00
CA ASN A 204 -6.29 11.36 -11.02
C ASN A 204 -5.80 10.80 -12.36
N SER A 205 -6.10 9.52 -12.64
CA SER A 205 -5.40 8.78 -13.68
C SER A 205 -5.64 9.32 -15.10
N ASN A 206 -6.82 9.85 -15.39
CA ASN A 206 -7.13 10.37 -16.72
C ASN A 206 -6.78 11.85 -16.88
N SER A 207 -6.55 12.55 -15.77
CA SER A 207 -6.04 13.93 -15.77
C SER A 207 -4.50 14.00 -15.78
N ASN A 208 -3.80 12.89 -15.54
CA ASN A 208 -2.33 12.82 -15.44
C ASN A 208 -1.76 13.82 -14.40
N ASN A 209 -2.45 13.93 -13.26
CA ASN A 209 -2.04 14.79 -12.16
C ASN A 209 -2.32 14.12 -10.81
N VAL A 210 -1.70 14.65 -9.77
CA VAL A 210 -2.17 14.50 -8.39
C VAL A 210 -2.90 15.76 -7.97
N GLY A 211 -4.00 15.61 -7.23
CA GLY A 211 -4.72 16.70 -6.59
C GLY A 211 -4.47 16.69 -5.09
N VAL A 212 -4.28 17.86 -4.48
CA VAL A 212 -4.17 18.06 -3.03
C VAL A 212 -5.34 18.90 -2.56
N LEU A 213 -6.17 18.35 -1.69
CA LEU A 213 -7.31 19.03 -1.07
C LEU A 213 -6.94 19.35 0.37
N LEU A 214 -6.72 20.62 0.65
CA LEU A 214 -6.41 21.07 2.01
C LEU A 214 -7.66 21.05 2.89
N ASN A 215 -7.51 20.58 4.12
CA ASN A 215 -8.57 20.45 5.10
C ASN A 215 -8.80 21.78 5.84
N THR A 216 -10.05 22.12 6.05
CA THR A 216 -10.46 23.31 6.83
C THR A 216 -10.40 23.05 8.34
N GLY A 217 -10.44 21.79 8.77
CA GLY A 217 -10.30 21.33 10.15
C GLY A 217 -11.55 20.71 10.76
N SER A 218 -12.60 20.47 9.95
CA SER A 218 -13.86 19.88 10.41
C SER A 218 -14.35 18.76 9.48
N GLY A 219 -13.44 18.04 8.83
CA GLY A 219 -13.78 17.06 7.80
C GLY A 219 -14.31 17.68 6.50
N THR A 220 -14.04 18.97 6.27
CA THR A 220 -14.39 19.65 5.02
C THR A 220 -13.17 20.23 4.33
N PHE A 221 -13.15 20.21 3.01
CA PHE A 221 -11.95 20.46 2.20
C PHE A 221 -12.13 21.61 1.23
N TYR A 222 -11.05 22.34 0.96
CA TYR A 222 -10.96 23.27 -0.15
C TYR A 222 -10.94 22.52 -1.50
N ASN A 223 -11.16 23.26 -2.59
CA ASN A 223 -10.96 22.71 -3.93
C ASN A 223 -9.51 22.24 -4.12
N GLN A 224 -9.33 21.17 -4.88
CA GLN A 224 -7.99 20.63 -5.12
C GLN A 224 -7.06 21.64 -5.82
N THR A 225 -5.80 21.65 -5.40
CA THR A 225 -4.68 22.17 -6.19
C THR A 225 -4.03 21.00 -6.91
N THR A 226 -3.75 21.13 -8.21
CA THR A 226 -3.25 19.99 -9.03
C THR A 226 -1.80 20.15 -9.44
N TYR A 227 -1.04 19.06 -9.38
CA TYR A 227 0.35 18.99 -9.80
C TYR A 227 0.53 17.94 -10.89
N PRO A 228 1.12 18.28 -12.05
CA PRO A 228 1.28 17.33 -13.15
C PRO A 228 2.28 16.23 -12.77
N VAL A 229 1.95 14.99 -13.14
CA VAL A 229 2.80 13.81 -12.94
C VAL A 229 2.94 13.03 -14.25
N GLY A 230 3.49 11.82 -14.22
CA GLY A 230 3.50 10.94 -15.39
C GLY A 230 2.09 10.54 -15.85
N THR A 231 1.99 9.84 -16.98
CA THR A 231 0.69 9.44 -17.53
C THR A 231 0.07 8.27 -16.76
N ASN A 232 -1.25 8.31 -16.60
CA ASN A 232 -2.05 7.34 -15.84
C ASN A 232 -1.50 7.05 -14.44
N PRO A 233 -1.43 8.05 -13.54
CA PRO A 233 -1.06 7.82 -12.14
C PRO A 233 -2.09 6.87 -11.49
N PHE A 234 -1.60 5.73 -10.98
CA PHE A 234 -2.45 4.65 -10.45
C PHE A 234 -2.41 4.55 -8.94
N SER A 235 -1.29 4.92 -8.31
CA SER A 235 -1.08 4.82 -6.87
C SER A 235 -0.28 6.03 -6.40
N VAL A 236 -0.65 6.55 -5.23
CA VAL A 236 0.07 7.62 -4.54
C VAL A 236 0.40 7.16 -3.12
N ALA A 237 1.61 7.47 -2.69
CA ALA A 237 2.09 7.35 -1.33
C ALA A 237 2.66 8.69 -0.88
N VAL A 238 2.61 8.96 0.42
CA VAL A 238 3.08 10.22 0.97
C VAL A 238 3.93 9.97 2.20
N VAL A 239 5.16 10.48 2.19
CA VAL A 239 6.13 10.37 3.27
C VAL A 239 7.24 11.40 3.04
N ASP A 240 7.90 11.85 4.10
CA ASP A 240 9.12 12.65 3.98
C ASP A 240 10.26 11.77 3.43
N VAL A 241 10.70 12.04 2.20
CA VAL A 241 11.80 11.28 1.55
C VAL A 241 13.14 12.02 1.58
N ASN A 242 13.19 13.25 2.08
CA ASN A 242 14.39 14.08 2.08
C ASN A 242 14.85 14.51 3.50
N SER A 243 14.13 14.05 4.53
CA SER A 243 14.37 14.34 5.95
C SER A 243 14.22 15.81 6.33
N ASP A 244 13.33 16.56 5.66
CA ASP A 244 13.02 17.96 5.99
C ASP A 244 11.78 18.14 6.89
N ASN A 245 11.18 17.03 7.33
CA ASN A 245 9.94 16.91 8.10
C ASN A 245 8.68 17.38 7.37
N LYS A 246 8.70 17.40 6.03
CA LYS A 246 7.53 17.70 5.22
C LYS A 246 7.16 16.46 4.41
N PRO A 247 5.89 16.06 4.38
CA PRO A 247 5.48 14.94 3.57
C PRO A 247 5.61 15.25 2.07
N ASP A 248 6.33 14.38 1.36
CA ASP A 248 6.53 14.43 -0.08
C ASP A 248 5.61 13.42 -0.79
N ILE A 249 5.26 13.70 -2.05
CA ILE A 249 4.36 12.85 -2.82
C ILE A 249 5.17 11.92 -3.75
N VAL A 250 4.91 10.62 -3.67
CA VAL A 250 5.46 9.59 -4.56
C VAL A 250 4.32 8.93 -5.35
N VAL A 251 4.46 8.84 -6.67
CA VAL A 251 3.37 8.39 -7.57
C VAL A 251 3.83 7.33 -8.55
N ALA A 252 3.15 6.19 -8.60
CA ALA A 252 3.32 5.19 -9.66
C ALA A 252 2.52 5.59 -10.91
N ASN A 253 3.22 5.89 -12.02
CA ASN A 253 2.62 6.32 -13.28
C ASN A 253 2.56 5.16 -14.28
N PHE A 254 1.44 4.44 -14.26
CA PHE A 254 1.23 3.22 -15.05
C PHE A 254 1.51 3.43 -16.54
N GLY A 255 1.05 4.55 -17.11
CA GLY A 255 1.12 4.80 -18.56
C GLY A 255 2.50 5.23 -19.05
N SER A 256 3.32 5.80 -18.16
CA SER A 256 4.64 6.34 -18.52
C SER A 256 5.80 5.45 -18.08
N ASN A 257 5.54 4.36 -17.36
CA ASN A 257 6.54 3.42 -16.86
C ASN A 257 7.54 4.08 -15.87
N THR A 258 7.04 5.02 -15.07
CA THR A 258 7.85 5.82 -14.14
C THR A 258 7.20 5.93 -12.76
N THR A 259 8.02 6.30 -11.78
CA THR A 259 7.58 6.89 -10.53
C THR A 259 7.92 8.38 -10.53
N SER A 260 6.98 9.22 -10.10
CA SER A 260 7.21 10.65 -9.86
C SER A 260 7.47 10.89 -8.37
N VAL A 261 8.41 11.76 -8.04
CA VAL A 261 8.64 12.27 -6.68
C VAL A 261 8.49 13.78 -6.71
N LEU A 262 7.56 14.31 -5.91
CA LEU A 262 7.30 15.74 -5.77
C LEU A 262 7.65 16.14 -4.34
N LEU A 263 8.74 16.90 -4.21
CA LEU A 263 9.20 17.39 -2.92
C LEU A 263 8.38 18.60 -2.49
N ASN A 264 7.96 18.63 -1.23
CA ASN A 264 7.13 19.68 -0.65
C ASN A 264 7.98 20.93 -0.37
N THR A 265 7.50 22.11 -0.78
CA THR A 265 8.23 23.39 -0.67
C THR A 265 7.83 24.23 0.54
N ASP A 266 7.05 23.66 1.47
CA ASP A 266 6.28 24.31 2.55
C ASP A 266 4.81 24.62 2.19
N SER A 267 3.93 24.53 3.20
CA SER A 267 2.50 24.90 3.12
C SER A 267 1.68 24.13 2.08
N GLY A 268 2.01 22.87 1.80
CA GLY A 268 1.25 22.03 0.88
C GLY A 268 1.44 22.36 -0.60
N THR A 269 2.57 22.99 -0.96
CA THR A 269 2.97 23.26 -2.34
C THR A 269 4.20 22.44 -2.72
N PHE A 270 4.42 22.14 -4.01
CA PHE A 270 5.45 21.18 -4.44
C PHE A 270 6.33 21.71 -5.57
N TYR A 271 7.59 21.29 -5.56
CA TYR A 271 8.47 21.42 -6.70
C TYR A 271 7.96 20.58 -7.88
N ASN A 272 8.50 20.84 -9.07
CA ASN A 272 8.26 19.97 -10.21
C ASN A 272 8.72 18.54 -9.91
N GLN A 273 7.99 17.57 -10.45
CA GLN A 273 8.33 16.15 -10.30
C GLN A 273 9.77 15.83 -10.73
N THR A 274 10.43 15.00 -9.94
CA THR A 274 11.59 14.22 -10.39
C THR A 274 11.09 12.85 -10.83
N ILE A 275 11.60 12.35 -11.97
CA ILE A 275 11.08 11.15 -12.63
C ILE A 275 12.10 10.02 -12.51
N TYR A 276 11.66 8.86 -12.03
CA TYR A 276 12.44 7.64 -11.92
C TYR A 276 11.83 6.52 -12.77
N PRO A 277 12.56 5.95 -13.74
CA PRO A 277 12.10 4.76 -14.46
C PRO A 277 12.02 3.54 -13.52
N VAL A 278 10.90 2.82 -13.51
CA VAL A 278 10.66 1.70 -12.56
C VAL A 278 10.19 0.39 -13.22
N GLY A 279 10.25 0.29 -14.54
CA GLY A 279 9.71 -0.84 -15.29
C GLY A 279 8.33 -0.55 -15.87
N ALA A 280 7.82 -1.46 -16.70
CA ALA A 280 6.60 -1.20 -17.45
C ALA A 280 5.35 -1.40 -16.59
N SER A 281 4.41 -0.45 -16.70
CA SER A 281 3.12 -0.51 -16.04
C SER A 281 3.19 -0.65 -14.52
N PRO A 282 3.85 0.30 -13.80
CA PRO A 282 3.85 0.33 -12.35
C PRO A 282 2.41 0.57 -11.84
N TYR A 283 1.93 -0.30 -10.97
CA TYR A 283 0.53 -0.29 -10.52
C TYR A 283 0.35 0.27 -9.11
N SER A 284 1.25 -0.08 -8.19
CA SER A 284 1.19 0.27 -6.78
C SER A 284 2.56 0.68 -6.29
N VAL A 285 2.60 1.70 -5.44
CA VAL A 285 3.81 2.17 -4.75
C VAL A 285 3.59 2.13 -3.24
N ALA A 286 4.59 1.67 -2.51
CA ALA A 286 4.75 1.85 -1.08
C ALA A 286 6.06 2.59 -0.82
N VAL A 287 6.14 3.37 0.25
CA VAL A 287 7.36 4.09 0.62
C VAL A 287 7.65 3.86 2.10
N ILE A 288 8.77 3.21 2.38
CA ILE A 288 9.17 2.75 3.72
C ILE A 288 10.66 2.45 3.71
N ASP A 289 11.33 2.61 4.85
CA ASP A 289 12.73 2.19 5.02
C ASP A 289 12.80 0.66 4.95
N VAL A 290 13.13 0.12 3.77
CA VAL A 290 13.05 -1.33 3.52
C VAL A 290 14.37 -2.04 3.80
N ASN A 291 15.47 -1.29 3.91
CA ASN A 291 16.81 -1.80 4.18
C ASN A 291 17.31 -1.48 5.60
N SER A 292 16.49 -0.81 6.41
CA SER A 292 16.78 -0.40 7.80
C SER A 292 17.92 0.63 7.92
N ASP A 293 18.03 1.57 6.97
CA ASP A 293 19.02 2.67 6.98
C ASP A 293 18.45 4.02 7.46
N ASN A 294 17.20 4.04 7.92
CA ASN A 294 16.38 5.18 8.32
C ASN A 294 16.03 6.16 7.19
N LYS A 295 16.01 5.70 5.94
CA LYS A 295 15.56 6.50 4.80
C LYS A 295 14.41 5.78 4.10
N PRO A 296 13.23 6.39 3.95
CA PRO A 296 12.14 5.76 3.22
C PRO A 296 12.51 5.48 1.76
N ASP A 297 12.48 4.21 1.38
CA ASP A 297 12.74 3.69 0.04
C ASP A 297 11.44 3.51 -0.74
N ILE A 298 11.51 3.54 -2.07
CA ILE A 298 10.33 3.32 -2.93
C ILE A 298 10.26 1.85 -3.32
N VAL A 299 9.13 1.20 -3.02
CA VAL A 299 8.80 -0.16 -3.45
C VAL A 299 7.65 -0.11 -4.45
N VAL A 300 7.85 -0.66 -5.66
CA VAL A 300 6.89 -0.55 -6.77
C VAL A 300 6.51 -1.91 -7.34
N ALA A 301 5.22 -2.22 -7.44
CA ALA A 301 4.73 -3.39 -8.15
C ALA A 301 4.59 -3.12 -9.66
N ASN A 302 5.36 -3.83 -10.50
CA ASN A 302 5.32 -3.66 -11.96
C ASN A 302 4.64 -4.83 -12.64
N THR A 303 3.53 -4.57 -13.32
CA THR A 303 2.76 -5.65 -13.96
C THR A 303 3.55 -6.33 -15.07
N THR A 304 4.50 -5.63 -15.69
CA THR A 304 5.36 -6.14 -16.75
C THR A 304 6.81 -5.74 -16.44
N PRO A 305 7.71 -6.68 -16.11
CA PRO A 305 7.69 -8.11 -16.42
C PRO A 305 7.23 -9.05 -15.29
N ASN A 306 6.39 -8.62 -14.34
CA ASN A 306 6.03 -9.36 -13.11
C ASN A 306 7.12 -9.32 -12.04
N ASN A 307 7.45 -8.11 -11.57
CA ASN A 307 8.41 -7.93 -10.50
C ASN A 307 7.96 -6.85 -9.51
N VAL A 308 8.64 -6.81 -8.38
CA VAL A 308 8.71 -5.62 -7.53
C VAL A 308 10.04 -4.92 -7.76
N GLY A 309 9.99 -3.60 -7.89
CA GLY A 309 11.13 -2.71 -7.86
C GLY A 309 11.39 -2.14 -6.48
N VAL A 310 12.65 -2.02 -6.11
CA VAL A 310 13.09 -1.27 -4.93
C VAL A 310 14.07 -0.20 -5.39
N LEU A 311 13.77 1.07 -5.12
CA LEU A 311 14.66 2.19 -5.36
C LEU A 311 15.13 2.70 -4.01
N LEU A 312 16.41 2.49 -3.71
CA LEU A 312 16.99 2.90 -2.43
C LEU A 312 17.22 4.41 -2.38
N ASN A 313 16.75 5.03 -1.31
CA ASN A 313 16.86 6.46 -1.08
C ASN A 313 18.30 6.83 -0.68
N THR A 314 18.82 7.90 -1.24
CA THR A 314 20.15 8.41 -0.91
C THR A 314 20.14 9.32 0.34
N GLY A 315 18.96 9.78 0.76
CA GLY A 315 18.72 10.57 1.97
C GLY A 315 18.46 12.06 1.74
N ASN A 316 18.25 12.47 0.49
CA ASN A 316 17.95 13.86 0.11
C ASN A 316 16.78 13.96 -0.88
N GLY A 317 15.89 12.96 -0.89
CA GLY A 317 14.80 12.86 -1.87
C GLY A 317 15.24 12.37 -3.26
N THR A 318 16.50 11.94 -3.41
CA THR A 318 16.97 11.27 -4.63
C THR A 318 17.18 9.77 -4.45
N PHE A 319 16.89 9.01 -5.50
CA PHE A 319 16.84 7.55 -5.43
C PHE A 319 17.81 6.89 -6.41
N ASN A 320 18.38 5.76 -5.99
CA ASN A 320 19.20 4.91 -6.85
C ASN A 320 18.37 4.23 -7.94
N ALA A 321 19.06 3.66 -8.93
CA ALA A 321 18.42 2.80 -9.92
C ALA A 321 17.73 1.61 -9.24
N GLN A 322 16.60 1.20 -9.81
CA GLN A 322 15.77 0.13 -9.28
C GLN A 322 16.50 -1.22 -9.26
N ILE A 323 16.38 -1.92 -8.14
CA ILE A 323 16.68 -3.34 -7.99
C ILE A 323 15.36 -4.10 -8.13
N THR A 324 15.34 -5.21 -8.88
CA THR A 324 14.09 -5.94 -9.16
C THR A 324 14.09 -7.35 -8.60
N TYR A 325 12.93 -7.75 -8.08
CA TYR A 325 12.68 -9.08 -7.52
C TYR A 325 11.47 -9.71 -8.22
N PRO A 326 11.60 -10.90 -8.84
CA PRO A 326 10.49 -11.57 -9.50
C PRO A 326 9.37 -11.94 -8.52
N VAL A 327 8.12 -11.70 -8.93
CA VAL A 327 6.91 -12.06 -8.16
C VAL A 327 5.94 -12.86 -9.01
N GLY A 328 4.73 -13.14 -8.51
CA GLY A 328 3.68 -13.79 -9.29
C GLY A 328 3.20 -12.91 -10.44
N THR A 329 2.30 -13.43 -11.28
CA THR A 329 1.90 -12.74 -12.52
C THR A 329 0.93 -11.58 -12.31
N SER A 330 1.19 -10.47 -12.99
CA SER A 330 0.47 -9.20 -12.92
C SER A 330 0.31 -8.67 -11.49
N PRO A 331 1.42 -8.34 -10.79
CA PRO A 331 1.35 -7.77 -9.46
C PRO A 331 0.63 -6.41 -9.48
N ARG A 332 -0.35 -6.22 -8.59
CA ARG A 332 -1.20 -5.01 -8.56
C ARG A 332 -1.12 -4.21 -7.28
N SER A 333 -0.76 -4.83 -6.17
CA SER A 333 -0.70 -4.15 -4.88
C SER A 333 0.51 -4.66 -4.13
N VAL A 334 1.26 -3.73 -3.54
CA VAL A 334 2.37 -4.03 -2.65
C VAL A 334 2.07 -3.45 -1.26
N ALA A 335 2.34 -4.25 -0.24
CA ALA A 335 2.38 -3.85 1.15
C ALA A 335 3.73 -4.29 1.74
N VAL A 336 4.15 -3.63 2.81
CA VAL A 336 5.42 -3.91 3.47
C VAL A 336 5.20 -4.02 4.97
N GLY A 337 5.82 -5.01 5.61
CA GLY A 337 5.77 -5.21 7.05
C GLY A 337 6.65 -6.39 7.45
N ASP A 338 7.14 -6.41 8.69
CA ASP A 338 7.90 -7.53 9.24
C ASP A 338 6.95 -8.69 9.55
N VAL A 339 6.84 -9.65 8.63
CA VAL A 339 5.92 -10.80 8.76
C VAL A 339 6.59 -12.00 9.42
N ASN A 340 7.88 -11.91 9.75
CA ASN A 340 8.62 -13.01 10.36
C ASN A 340 9.16 -12.69 11.77
N SER A 341 8.95 -11.45 12.24
CA SER A 341 9.38 -10.92 13.52
C SER A 341 10.91 -10.82 13.69
N ASP A 342 11.65 -10.56 12.61
CA ASP A 342 13.11 -10.35 12.64
C ASP A 342 13.54 -8.87 12.68
N ASN A 343 12.56 -7.96 12.76
CA ASN A 343 12.67 -6.50 12.72
C ASN A 343 13.17 -5.95 11.37
N LYS A 344 12.99 -6.69 10.28
CA LYS A 344 13.25 -6.21 8.92
C LYS A 344 11.94 -6.21 8.13
N PRO A 345 11.62 -5.14 7.40
CA PRO A 345 10.40 -5.11 6.61
C PRO A 345 10.44 -6.09 5.43
N ASP A 346 9.45 -6.97 5.35
CA ASP A 346 9.25 -7.90 4.22
C ASP A 346 8.27 -7.31 3.21
N ILE A 347 8.34 -7.78 1.95
CA ILE A 347 7.45 -7.30 0.87
C ILE A 347 6.36 -8.33 0.61
N VAL A 348 5.10 -7.89 0.61
CA VAL A 348 3.92 -8.69 0.31
C VAL A 348 3.20 -8.15 -0.93
N VAL A 349 2.89 -9.01 -1.90
CA VAL A 349 2.41 -8.60 -3.22
C VAL A 349 1.21 -9.40 -3.68
N ALA A 350 0.10 -8.73 -4.03
CA ALA A 350 -1.05 -9.37 -4.67
C ALA A 350 -0.81 -9.55 -6.18
N ASN A 351 -0.86 -10.79 -6.66
CA ASN A 351 -0.61 -11.15 -8.06
C ASN A 351 -1.93 -11.54 -8.76
N THR A 352 -2.50 -10.59 -9.49
CA THR A 352 -3.87 -10.71 -10.00
C THR A 352 -4.09 -11.89 -10.94
N ASN A 353 -3.14 -12.18 -11.84
CA ASN A 353 -3.36 -13.20 -12.87
C ASN A 353 -3.00 -14.62 -12.41
N SER A 354 -2.23 -14.75 -11.33
CA SER A 354 -1.86 -16.06 -10.77
C SER A 354 -2.74 -16.45 -9.58
N ASN A 355 -3.63 -15.56 -9.11
CA ASN A 355 -4.46 -15.76 -7.92
C ASN A 355 -3.61 -16.13 -6.69
N THR A 356 -2.49 -15.43 -6.53
CA THR A 356 -1.57 -15.63 -5.41
C THR A 356 -1.21 -14.32 -4.71
N VAL A 357 -0.72 -14.43 -3.49
CA VAL A 357 0.11 -13.42 -2.85
C VAL A 357 1.56 -13.92 -2.80
N SER A 358 2.52 -13.10 -3.20
CA SER A 358 3.96 -13.35 -3.00
C SER A 358 4.43 -12.69 -1.71
N VAL A 359 5.28 -13.38 -0.95
CA VAL A 359 5.98 -12.87 0.22
C VAL A 359 7.48 -12.98 -0.04
N LEU A 360 8.19 -11.85 0.03
CA LEU A 360 9.63 -11.75 -0.17
C LEU A 360 10.23 -11.32 1.16
N MET A 361 10.94 -12.25 1.80
CA MET A 361 11.51 -12.04 3.12
C MET A 361 12.83 -11.28 3.02
N HIS A 362 13.04 -10.30 3.88
CA HIS A 362 14.32 -9.61 3.96
C HIS A 362 15.37 -10.53 4.61
N CYS A 363 16.62 -10.47 4.12
CA CYS A 363 17.69 -11.41 4.50
C CYS A 363 18.48 -10.95 5.72
#